data_AF-A0A3S1S2F3-F1
#
_entry.id   AF-A0A3S1S2F3-F1
#
_cell.length_a   1.000
_cell.length_b   1.000
_cell.length_c   1.000
_cell.angle_alpha   90.00
_cell.angle_beta   90.00
_cell.angle_gamma   90.00
#
_symmetry.space_group_name_H-M   'P 1'
#
loop_
_entity.id
_entity.type
_entity.pdbx_description
1 polymer ?
#
loop_
_entity_poly.entity_id
_entity_poly.type
_entity_poly.pdbx_seq_one_letter_code
_entity_poly.pdbx_strand_id
1 'polypeptide(L)' 'MMKIAIVENRSLAIVTGTFAAMFAAKDIEHQFDALTHFPDRRANAELDELAHRLNEFAGYVVELW' A
#
# COMPACT_ATOMS: atom_id res chain seq x y z
N MET A 1 -8.04 14.88 6.08
CA MET A 1 -7.37 13.58 6.29
C MET A 1 -6.07 13.61 5.53
N MET A 2 -4.93 13.52 6.23
CA MET A 2 -3.61 13.43 5.60
C MET A 2 -3.54 12.12 4.81
N LYS A 3 -3.21 12.22 3.51
CA LYS A 3 -2.97 11.05 2.66
C LYS A 3 -1.51 11.00 2.30
N ILE A 4 -0.86 9.90 2.66
CA ILE A 4 0.54 9.63 2.35
C ILE A 4 0.72 8.43 1.45
N ALA A 5 -0.33 7.62 1.24
CA ALA A 5 -0.28 6.41 0.45
C ALA A 5 -1.44 6.36 -0.54
N ILE A 6 -1.15 6.01 -1.79
CA ILE A 6 -2.14 5.88 -2.87
C ILE A 6 -1.80 4.62 -3.68
N VAL A 7 -2.82 3.85 -4.05
CA VAL A 7 -2.68 2.77 -5.03
C VAL A 7 -3.21 3.23 -6.37
N GLU A 8 -2.35 3.22 -7.38
CA GLU A 8 -2.68 3.53 -8.76
C GLU A 8 -1.97 2.55 -9.69
N ASN A 9 -2.64 2.11 -10.75
CA ASN A 9 -2.06 1.19 -11.75
C ASN A 9 -1.37 -0.03 -11.11
N ARG A 10 -2.01 -0.64 -10.10
CA ARG A 10 -1.51 -1.80 -9.35
C ARG A 10 -0.16 -1.54 -8.64
N SER A 11 0.11 -0.29 -8.28
CA SER A 11 1.31 0.11 -7.56
C SER A 11 0.95 1.00 -6.38
N LEU A 12 1.55 0.72 -5.23
CA LEU A 12 1.47 1.54 -4.03
C LEU A 12 2.55 2.61 -4.09
N ALA A 13 2.16 3.88 -4.13
CA ALA A 13 3.04 5.02 -3.93
C ALA A 13 2.89 5.55 -2.50
N ILE A 14 4.00 5.77 -1.80
CA ILE A 14 4.06 6.34 -0.46
C ILE A 14 4.92 7.61 -0.50
N VAL A 15 4.40 8.73 -0.02
CA VAL A 15 5.12 10.01 0.05
C VAL A 15 4.86 10.68 1.39
N THR A 16 5.92 10.95 2.15
CA THR A 16 5.85 11.69 3.42
C THR A 16 7.13 12.49 3.66
N GLY A 17 7.02 13.82 3.73
CA GLY A 17 8.19 14.71 3.84
C GLY A 17 9.18 14.49 2.69
N THR A 18 10.40 14.07 3.03
CA THR A 18 11.46 13.73 2.06
C THR A 18 11.51 12.24 1.69
N PHE A 19 10.67 11.41 2.32
CA PHE A 19 10.60 9.99 2.03
C PHE A 19 9.62 9.72 0.88
N ALA A 20 10.05 8.90 -0.08
CA ALA A 20 9.22 8.40 -1.15
C ALA A 20 9.56 6.91 -1.41
N ALA A 21 8.53 6.08 -1.58
CA ALA A 21 8.67 4.69 -1.95
C ALA A 21 7.57 4.27 -2.91
N MET A 22 7.85 3.27 -3.75
CA MET A 22 6.89 2.69 -4.69
C MET A 22 7.04 1.17 -4.71
N PHE A 23 5.92 0.46 -4.67
CA PHE A 23 5.85 -1.00 -4.73
C PHE A 23 4.81 -1.42 -5.77
N ALA A 24 5.21 -2.20 -6.78
CA ALA A 24 4.24 -2.77 -7.70
C ALA A 24 3.68 -4.08 -7.14
N ALA A 25 2.41 -4.38 -7.41
CA ALA A 25 1.81 -5.65 -7.02
C ALA A 25 2.57 -6.85 -7.62
N LYS A 26 3.14 -6.67 -8.82
CA LYS A 26 3.98 -7.66 -9.50
C LYS A 26 5.23 -8.04 -8.69
N ASP A 27 5.76 -7.11 -7.89
CA ASP A 27 6.96 -7.36 -7.09
C ASP A 27 6.67 -8.33 -5.93
N ILE A 28 5.41 -8.45 -5.52
CA ILE A 28 4.99 -9.27 -4.37
C ILE A 28 4.07 -10.45 -4.74
N GLU A 29 3.56 -10.53 -5.97
CA GLU A 29 2.57 -11.55 -6.36
C GLU A 29 3.07 -12.98 -6.11
N HIS A 30 4.34 -13.25 -6.40
CA HIS A 30 4.97 -14.55 -6.20
C HIS A 30 4.96 -15.04 -4.74
N GLN A 31 4.81 -14.14 -3.77
CA GLN A 31 4.66 -14.50 -2.36
C GLN A 31 3.33 -15.21 -2.07
N PHE A 32 2.35 -15.08 -2.97
CA PHE A 32 1.02 -15.64 -2.83
C PHE A 32 0.77 -16.89 -3.69
N ASP A 33 1.73 -17.31 -4.52
CA ASP A 33 1.58 -18.44 -5.44
C ASP A 33 1.20 -19.74 -4.72
N ALA A 34 1.74 -19.95 -3.53
CA ALA A 34 1.43 -21.13 -2.71
C ALA A 34 0.10 -21.01 -1.94
N LEU A 35 -0.49 -19.81 -1.86
CA LEU A 35 -1.62 -19.50 -0.98
C LEU A 35 -2.94 -19.31 -1.74
N THR A 36 -2.90 -19.04 -3.04
CA THR A 36 -4.09 -18.75 -3.85
C THR A 36 -3.86 -19.02 -5.34
N HIS A 37 -4.94 -19.33 -6.08
CA HIS A 37 -4.92 -19.39 -7.54
C HIS A 37 -4.95 -18.00 -8.22
N PHE A 38 -5.10 -16.92 -7.44
CA PHE A 38 -5.14 -15.55 -7.95
C PHE A 38 -4.11 -14.66 -7.22
N PRO A 39 -2.81 -14.98 -7.31
CA PRO A 39 -1.75 -14.26 -6.61
C PRO A 39 -1.71 -12.78 -7.01
N ASP A 40 -2.00 -12.49 -8.27
CA ASP A 40 -2.03 -11.14 -8.84
C ASP A 40 -3.12 -10.26 -8.18
N ARG A 41 -4.32 -10.82 -7.96
CA ARG A 41 -5.43 -10.13 -7.28
C ARG A 41 -5.15 -9.99 -5.79
N ARG A 42 -4.54 -11.00 -5.17
CA ARG A 42 -4.18 -10.96 -3.76
C ARG A 42 -3.13 -9.88 -3.50
N ALA A 43 -2.11 -9.77 -4.34
CA ALA A 43 -1.11 -8.72 -4.27
C ALA A 43 -1.72 -7.31 -4.37
N ASN A 44 -2.65 -7.08 -5.32
CA ASN A 44 -3.34 -5.79 -5.40
C ASN A 44 -4.11 -5.46 -4.10
N ALA A 45 -4.88 -6.43 -3.58
CA ALA A 45 -5.67 -6.24 -2.37
C ALA A 45 -4.79 -5.92 -1.16
N GLU A 46 -3.63 -6.54 -1.05
CA GLU A 46 -2.66 -6.26 0.03
C GLU A 46 -2.07 -4.85 -0.08
N LEU A 47 -1.79 -4.36 -1.30
CA LEU A 47 -1.38 -2.98 -1.50
C LEU A 47 -2.48 -1.99 -1.13
N ASP A 48 -3.73 -2.26 -1.50
CA ASP A 48 -4.89 -1.42 -1.14
C ASP A 48 -5.09 -1.34 0.38
N GLU A 49 -5.02 -2.49 1.06
CA GLU A 49 -5.15 -2.57 2.52
C GLU A 49 -3.97 -1.86 3.23
N LEU A 50 -2.75 -2.01 2.71
CA LEU A 50 -1.59 -1.30 3.25
C LEU A 50 -1.73 0.22 3.06
N ALA A 51 -2.19 0.70 1.90
CA ALA A 51 -2.43 2.11 1.66
C ALA A 51 -3.47 2.69 2.62
N HIS A 52 -4.55 1.95 2.86
CA HIS A 52 -5.58 2.32 3.82
C HIS A 52 -4.98 2.49 5.23
N ARG A 53 -4.28 1.47 5.74
CA ARG A 53 -3.64 1.51 7.08
C ARG A 53 -2.62 2.63 7.22
N LEU A 54 -1.82 2.91 6.18
CA LEU A 54 -0.86 4.02 6.20
C LEU A 54 -1.55 5.38 6.30
N ASN A 55 -2.67 5.56 5.59
CA ASN A 55 -3.44 6.81 5.65
C ASN A 55 -4.18 6.98 6.98
N GLU A 56 -4.71 5.90 7.57
CA GLU A 56 -5.28 5.94 8.92
C GLU A 56 -4.23 6.32 9.96
N PHE A 57 -3.05 5.71 9.89
CA PHE A 57 -1.93 6.04 10.76
C PHE A 57 -1.50 7.50 10.60
N ALA A 58 -1.40 8.01 9.38
CA ALA A 58 -1.09 9.41 9.13
C ALA A 58 -2.15 10.35 9.72
N GLY A 59 -3.43 9.99 9.63
CA GLY A 59 -4.52 10.70 10.29
C GLY A 59 -4.32 10.78 11.80
N TYR A 60 -4.06 9.63 12.44
CA TYR A 60 -3.80 9.55 13.88
C TYR A 60 -2.60 10.40 14.31
N VAL A 61 -1.48 10.35 13.57
CA VAL A 61 -0.30 11.17 13.88
C VAL A 61 -0.62 12.65 13.81
N VAL A 62 -1.40 13.12 12.82
CA VAL A 62 -1.79 14.54 12.75
C VAL A 62 -2.66 14.97 13.92
N GLU A 63 -3.53 14.10 14.45
CA GLU A 63 -4.36 14.42 15.61
C GLU A 63 -3.58 14.53 16.93
N LEU A 64 -2.35 13.98 16.97
CA LEU A 64 -1.47 14.03 18.14
C LEU A 64 -0.57 15.29 18.20
N TRP A 65 -0.57 16.13 17.16
CA TRP A 65 0.26 17.32 17.03
C TRP A 65 -0.57 18.60 17.11
#